data_AF-A0A6N7RKV6-F1
#
_entry.id   AF-A0A6N7RKV6-F1
#
_cell.length_a   1.000
_cell.length_b   1.000
_cell.length_c   1.000
_cell.angle_alpha   90.00
_cell.angle_beta   90.00
_cell.angle_gamma   90.00
#
_symmetry.space_group_name_H-M   'P 1'
#
loop_
_entity.id
_entity.type
_entity.pdbx_description
1 polymer ?
#
loop_
_entity_poly.entity_id
_entity_poly.type
_entity_poly.pdbx_seq_one_letter_code
_entity_poly.pdbx_strand_id
1 'polypeptide(L)'
;MGQVENEGARRRRARIRKMAFVTAIAALAIAAALLALYLVPLCARYAEGPSAENAVEWADRGAGGEYAFSLEREYVDEEGRTVYRLVSGSEPVVVMEARYGFRWLPDLWWSPSVVPGCIVLDPGPYYELANEDEWRRSYIEWDSEQRRRQGRDWLSLHPQKRRETEAAEAEGASVEEVPARETARRVADKYAARGYDVYVTGHSLGGYLAQIGAAEFLGTPWSGRLRAVEYFNGMGLDYAPWADSSPAYASERAALGGFSERTGALVGHRIVGDPVSLLGIHSGAVRSYWAAAECVGNHEGIDASHPLNEAPVSALALLASSTEPMDAMRAYGLPSKLWMYMWSVHETDSFFYSIG
;
A
#
# COMPACT_ATOMS: atom_id res chain seq x y z
N MET A 1 -16.03 -73.72 14.73
CA MET A 1 -15.61 -72.36 15.14
C MET A 1 -15.27 -71.44 13.96
N GLY A 2 -14.62 -71.88 12.88
CA GLY A 2 -14.21 -70.99 11.76
C GLY A 2 -15.32 -70.42 10.85
N GLN A 3 -16.56 -70.92 10.88
CA GLN A 3 -17.65 -70.41 10.04
C GLN A 3 -18.32 -69.14 10.60
N VAL A 4 -18.35 -69.00 11.94
CA VAL A 4 -18.95 -67.85 12.65
C VAL A 4 -18.04 -66.62 12.60
N GLU A 5 -16.71 -66.82 12.66
CA GLU A 5 -15.72 -65.73 12.50
C GLU A 5 -15.76 -65.12 11.08
N ASN A 6 -16.01 -65.94 10.07
CA ASN A 6 -16.01 -65.49 8.67
C ASN A 6 -17.25 -64.62 8.35
N GLU A 7 -18.37 -64.89 9.00
CA GLU A 7 -19.61 -64.10 8.85
C GLU A 7 -19.52 -62.74 9.56
N GLY A 8 -18.89 -62.69 10.75
CA GLY A 8 -18.60 -61.46 11.47
C GLY A 8 -17.67 -60.53 10.67
N ALA A 9 -16.62 -61.07 10.05
CA ALA A 9 -15.70 -60.33 9.19
C ALA A 9 -16.36 -59.81 7.90
N ARG A 10 -17.31 -60.56 7.32
CA ARG A 10 -18.13 -60.11 6.17
C ARG A 10 -19.08 -58.98 6.54
N ARG A 11 -19.79 -59.09 7.67
CA ARG A 11 -20.72 -58.05 8.16
C ARG A 11 -19.97 -56.75 8.53
N ARG A 12 -18.77 -56.86 9.11
CA ARG A 12 -17.91 -55.71 9.41
C ARG A 12 -17.42 -55.02 8.13
N ARG A 13 -16.95 -55.78 7.12
CA ARG A 13 -16.56 -55.23 5.80
C ARG A 13 -17.74 -54.58 5.05
N ALA A 14 -18.93 -55.16 5.12
CA ALA A 14 -20.14 -54.59 4.53
C ALA A 14 -20.57 -53.28 5.23
N ARG A 15 -20.46 -53.20 6.57
CA ARG A 15 -20.71 -51.95 7.32
C ARG A 15 -19.69 -50.86 6.98
N ILE A 16 -18.40 -51.20 6.89
CA ILE A 16 -17.34 -50.26 6.53
C ILE A 16 -17.57 -49.69 5.11
N ARG A 17 -17.91 -50.55 4.13
CA ARG A 17 -18.23 -50.10 2.76
C ARG A 17 -19.48 -49.22 2.70
N LYS A 18 -20.53 -49.55 3.46
CA LYS A 18 -21.74 -48.72 3.56
C LYS A 18 -21.45 -47.36 4.20
N MET A 19 -20.66 -47.32 5.28
CA MET A 19 -20.23 -46.05 5.89
C MET A 19 -19.40 -45.22 4.91
N ALA A 20 -18.41 -45.81 4.25
CA ALA A 20 -17.57 -45.12 3.27
C ALA A 20 -18.39 -44.51 2.12
N PHE A 21 -19.39 -45.24 1.62
CA PHE A 21 -20.30 -44.77 0.59
C PHE A 21 -21.17 -43.60 1.07
N VAL A 22 -21.74 -43.69 2.29
CA VAL A 22 -22.53 -42.60 2.89
C VAL A 22 -21.68 -41.36 3.12
N THR A 23 -20.45 -41.50 3.61
CA THR A 23 -19.53 -40.37 3.79
C THR A 23 -19.12 -39.73 2.46
N ALA A 24 -18.93 -40.52 1.41
CA ALA A 24 -18.60 -39.98 0.08
C ALA A 24 -19.76 -39.19 -0.51
N ILE A 25 -21.00 -39.67 -0.36
CA ILE A 25 -22.20 -38.94 -0.78
C ILE A 25 -22.36 -37.65 0.02
N ALA A 26 -22.16 -37.70 1.34
CA ALA A 26 -22.23 -36.51 2.19
C ALA A 26 -21.16 -35.47 1.78
N ALA A 27 -19.93 -35.89 1.51
CA ALA A 27 -18.87 -35.00 1.04
C ALA A 27 -19.19 -34.37 -0.32
N LEU A 28 -19.74 -35.14 -1.27
CA LEU A 28 -20.20 -34.63 -2.56
C LEU A 28 -21.34 -33.62 -2.43
N ALA A 29 -22.31 -33.90 -1.55
CA ALA A 29 -23.41 -32.99 -1.28
C ALA A 29 -22.93 -31.68 -0.64
N ILE A 30 -21.96 -31.75 0.29
CA ILE A 30 -21.33 -30.57 0.90
C ILE A 30 -20.55 -29.77 -0.15
N ALA A 31 -19.74 -30.41 -0.98
CA ALA A 31 -18.99 -29.74 -2.05
C ALA A 31 -19.92 -29.05 -3.05
N ALA A 32 -21.01 -29.71 -3.45
CA ALA A 32 -22.02 -29.11 -4.32
C ALA A 32 -22.73 -27.93 -3.66
N ALA A 33 -23.05 -28.01 -2.36
CA ALA A 33 -23.66 -26.93 -1.60
C ALA A 33 -22.72 -25.72 -1.47
N LEU A 34 -21.43 -25.95 -1.21
CA LEU A 34 -20.42 -24.89 -1.15
C LEU A 34 -20.21 -24.22 -2.51
N LEU A 35 -20.18 -25.01 -3.59
CA LEU A 35 -20.09 -24.47 -4.96
C LEU A 35 -21.34 -23.64 -5.31
N ALA A 36 -22.53 -24.08 -4.90
CA ALA A 36 -23.76 -23.32 -5.09
C ALA A 36 -23.76 -22.01 -4.27
N LEU A 37 -23.30 -22.04 -3.02
CA LEU A 37 -23.15 -20.84 -2.19
C LEU A 37 -22.18 -19.82 -2.79
N TYR A 38 -21.14 -20.29 -3.50
CA TYR A 38 -20.21 -19.43 -4.21
C TYR A 38 -20.77 -18.87 -5.53
N LEU A 39 -21.38 -19.72 -6.36
CA LEU A 39 -21.83 -19.33 -7.70
C LEU A 39 -23.16 -18.58 -7.72
N VAL A 40 -24.10 -18.86 -6.81
CA VAL A 40 -25.44 -18.23 -6.82
C VAL A 40 -25.35 -16.70 -6.69
N PRO A 41 -24.58 -16.12 -5.76
CA PRO A 41 -24.39 -14.67 -5.69
C PRO A 41 -23.73 -14.09 -6.95
N LEU A 42 -22.76 -14.79 -7.54
CA LEU A 42 -22.08 -14.34 -8.75
C LEU A 42 -23.00 -14.37 -9.97
N CYS A 43 -23.82 -15.41 -10.13
CA CYS A 43 -24.84 -15.47 -11.17
C CYS A 43 -25.86 -14.34 -11.03
N ALA A 44 -26.26 -13.99 -9.80
CA ALA A 44 -27.16 -12.87 -9.55
C ALA A 44 -26.52 -11.54 -10.00
N ARG A 45 -25.28 -11.27 -9.58
CA ARG A 45 -24.53 -10.05 -9.99
C ARG A 45 -24.23 -10.02 -11.50
N TYR A 46 -24.00 -11.17 -12.13
CA TYR A 46 -23.82 -11.24 -13.58
C TYR A 46 -25.13 -10.92 -14.33
N ALA A 47 -26.27 -11.39 -13.80
CA ALA A 47 -27.58 -11.13 -14.37
C ALA A 47 -28.03 -9.67 -14.20
N GLU A 48 -27.59 -8.98 -13.15
CA GLU A 48 -27.78 -7.52 -12.98
C GLU A 48 -27.15 -6.72 -14.12
N GLY A 49 -26.03 -7.21 -14.66
CA GLY A 49 -25.38 -6.62 -15.84
C GLY A 49 -24.61 -5.32 -15.56
N PRO A 50 -24.11 -4.68 -16.62
CA PRO A 50 -23.35 -3.44 -16.51
C PRO A 50 -24.27 -2.28 -16.09
N SER A 51 -23.78 -1.38 -15.24
CA SER A 51 -24.56 -0.23 -14.75
C SER A 51 -23.72 1.05 -14.79
N ALA A 52 -24.27 2.10 -15.40
CA ALA A 52 -23.65 3.42 -15.44
C ALA A 52 -23.46 4.02 -14.03
N GLU A 53 -24.40 3.76 -13.11
CA GLU A 53 -24.32 4.23 -11.72
C GLU A 53 -23.12 3.60 -11.01
N ASN A 54 -22.91 2.29 -11.20
CA ASN A 54 -21.76 1.58 -10.64
C ASN A 54 -20.43 2.04 -11.29
N ALA A 55 -20.46 2.40 -12.58
CA ALA A 55 -19.28 2.93 -13.27
C ALA A 55 -18.89 4.33 -12.76
N VAL A 56 -19.88 5.20 -12.52
CA VAL A 56 -19.67 6.52 -11.91
C VAL A 56 -19.16 6.38 -10.47
N GLU A 57 -19.76 5.52 -9.65
CA GLU A 57 -19.30 5.28 -8.27
C GLU A 57 -17.85 4.76 -8.24
N TRP A 58 -17.50 3.86 -9.16
CA TRP A 58 -16.12 3.39 -9.31
C TRP A 58 -15.16 4.53 -9.68
N ALA A 59 -15.56 5.40 -10.61
CA ALA A 59 -14.80 6.58 -11.01
C ALA A 59 -14.57 7.56 -9.86
N ASP A 60 -15.63 7.86 -9.10
CA ASP A 60 -15.61 8.80 -7.98
C ASP A 60 -14.72 8.31 -6.84
N ARG A 61 -14.73 6.99 -6.55
CA ARG A 61 -13.78 6.39 -5.61
C ARG A 61 -12.34 6.58 -6.06
N GLY A 62 -12.08 6.43 -7.36
CA GLY A 62 -10.75 6.67 -7.94
C GLY A 62 -10.31 8.14 -7.87
N ALA A 63 -11.25 9.08 -7.90
CA ALA A 63 -10.99 10.52 -7.81
C ALA A 63 -10.68 11.02 -6.39
N GLY A 64 -10.80 10.19 -5.36
CA GLY A 64 -10.44 10.55 -3.98
C GLY A 64 -11.21 11.74 -3.39
N GLY A 65 -12.35 12.12 -3.98
CA GLY A 65 -13.16 13.26 -3.56
C GLY A 65 -12.75 14.62 -4.12
N GLU A 66 -11.79 14.68 -5.07
CA GLU A 66 -11.34 15.95 -5.67
C GLU A 66 -12.33 16.51 -6.70
N TYR A 67 -13.07 15.64 -7.35
CA TYR A 67 -14.13 15.94 -8.31
C TYR A 67 -15.05 14.74 -8.47
N ALA A 68 -16.25 14.98 -9.01
CA ALA A 68 -17.22 13.93 -9.29
C ALA A 68 -17.36 13.72 -10.80
N PHE A 69 -17.56 12.47 -11.21
CA PHE A 69 -17.82 12.07 -12.58
C PHE A 69 -19.31 12.05 -12.89
N SER A 70 -19.62 12.25 -14.16
CA SER A 70 -20.96 12.08 -14.72
C SER A 70 -20.88 11.31 -16.03
N LEU A 71 -21.93 10.57 -16.34
CA LEU A 71 -22.02 9.83 -17.59
C LEU A 71 -22.16 10.80 -18.77
N GLU A 72 -21.21 10.76 -19.69
CA GLU A 72 -21.32 11.44 -20.99
C GLU A 72 -22.03 10.55 -22.01
N ARG A 73 -21.58 9.30 -22.15
CA ARG A 73 -22.19 8.32 -23.06
C ARG A 73 -21.88 6.88 -22.68
N GLU A 74 -22.76 5.98 -23.10
CA GLU A 74 -22.58 4.54 -23.04
C GLU A 74 -22.51 3.98 -24.47
N TYR A 75 -21.57 3.07 -24.72
CA TYR A 75 -21.45 2.37 -26.00
C TYR A 75 -20.84 0.98 -25.82
N VAL A 76 -20.82 0.20 -26.90
CA VAL A 76 -20.22 -1.13 -26.93
C VAL A 76 -18.96 -1.06 -27.77
N ASP A 77 -17.85 -1.59 -27.27
CA ASP A 77 -16.58 -1.62 -28.00
C ASP A 77 -16.52 -2.74 -29.04
N GLU A 78 -15.38 -2.84 -29.74
CA GLU A 78 -15.15 -3.83 -30.80
C GLU A 78 -15.20 -5.28 -30.30
N GLU A 79 -15.05 -5.49 -28.99
CA GLU A 79 -15.08 -6.80 -28.34
C GLU A 79 -16.46 -7.13 -27.75
N GLY A 80 -17.45 -6.26 -27.95
CA GLY A 80 -18.80 -6.46 -27.44
C GLY A 80 -18.95 -6.10 -25.95
N ARG A 81 -17.99 -5.39 -25.35
CA ARG A 81 -18.02 -4.99 -23.94
C ARG A 81 -18.63 -3.60 -23.79
N THR A 82 -19.46 -3.43 -22.76
CA THR A 82 -20.04 -2.11 -22.44
C THR A 82 -18.98 -1.18 -21.90
N VAL A 83 -18.90 0.03 -22.46
CA VAL A 83 -17.99 1.09 -22.07
C VAL A 83 -18.78 2.33 -21.70
N TYR A 84 -18.45 2.90 -20.55
CA TYR A 84 -19.01 4.14 -20.04
C TYR A 84 -17.99 5.25 -20.16
N ARG A 85 -18.26 6.24 -21.00
CA ARG A 85 -17.45 7.46 -21.04
C ARG A 85 -17.97 8.43 -19.99
N LEU A 86 -17.09 8.77 -19.07
CA LEU A 86 -17.34 9.57 -17.88
C LEU A 86 -16.51 10.85 -17.96
N VAL A 87 -17.12 11.97 -17.60
CA VAL A 87 -16.48 13.28 -17.57
C VAL A 87 -16.62 13.88 -16.18
N SER A 88 -15.53 14.44 -15.67
CA SER A 88 -15.55 15.10 -14.36
C SER A 88 -16.26 16.46 -14.43
N GLY A 89 -16.86 16.87 -13.30
CA GLY A 89 -17.37 18.22 -13.10
C GLY A 89 -16.28 19.26 -12.78
N SER A 90 -15.01 18.90 -12.96
CA SER A 90 -13.89 19.80 -12.68
C SER A 90 -13.56 20.71 -13.86
N GLU A 91 -12.77 21.75 -13.58
CA GLU A 91 -12.13 22.55 -14.62
C GLU A 91 -10.62 22.54 -14.41
N PRO A 92 -9.82 22.02 -15.35
CA PRO A 92 -10.17 21.34 -16.61
C PRO A 92 -10.96 20.03 -16.42
N VAL A 93 -11.61 19.55 -17.48
CA VAL A 93 -12.37 18.29 -17.44
C VAL A 93 -11.40 17.11 -17.52
N VAL A 94 -11.60 16.13 -16.64
CA VAL A 94 -10.94 14.82 -16.66
C VAL A 94 -11.88 13.84 -17.35
N VAL A 95 -11.37 13.10 -18.32
CA VAL A 95 -12.15 12.18 -19.15
C VAL A 95 -11.70 10.75 -18.87
N MET A 96 -12.64 9.85 -18.68
CA MET A 96 -12.37 8.45 -18.38
C MET A 96 -13.34 7.54 -19.13
N GLU A 97 -12.87 6.42 -19.64
CA GLU A 97 -13.70 5.36 -20.21
C GLU A 97 -13.58 4.12 -19.34
N ALA A 98 -14.65 3.81 -18.62
CA ALA A 98 -14.77 2.64 -17.76
C ALA A 98 -15.39 1.49 -18.55
N ARG A 99 -14.59 0.48 -18.90
CA ARG A 99 -15.06 -0.73 -19.58
C ARG A 99 -15.46 -1.78 -18.56
N TYR A 100 -16.67 -2.30 -18.70
CA TYR A 100 -17.20 -3.33 -17.82
C TYR A 100 -16.61 -4.71 -18.12
N GLY A 101 -16.31 -5.45 -17.06
CA GLY A 101 -15.98 -6.87 -17.12
C GLY A 101 -16.56 -7.63 -15.93
N PHE A 102 -16.49 -8.96 -16.00
CA PHE A 102 -16.96 -9.83 -14.93
C PHE A 102 -15.98 -10.99 -14.68
N ARG A 103 -15.57 -11.17 -13.42
CA ARG A 103 -14.68 -12.25 -12.99
C ARG A 103 -15.48 -13.37 -12.32
N TRP A 104 -15.40 -14.58 -12.87
CA TRP A 104 -16.02 -15.76 -12.29
C TRP A 104 -15.17 -16.42 -11.20
N LEU A 105 -13.86 -16.23 -11.28
CA LEU A 105 -12.87 -16.75 -10.35
C LEU A 105 -12.00 -15.60 -9.85
N PRO A 106 -11.36 -15.75 -8.68
CA PRO A 106 -10.39 -14.76 -8.21
C PRO A 106 -9.24 -14.69 -9.20
N ASP A 107 -8.81 -13.47 -9.51
CA ASP A 107 -7.66 -13.27 -10.38
C ASP A 107 -6.44 -12.86 -9.54
N LEU A 108 -5.27 -13.35 -9.94
CA LEU A 108 -4.02 -13.09 -9.24
C LEU A 108 -3.23 -12.08 -10.06
N TRP A 109 -3.27 -10.83 -9.63
CA TRP A 109 -2.47 -9.79 -10.24
C TRP A 109 -1.20 -9.57 -9.43
N TRP A 110 -0.06 -9.56 -10.11
CA TRP A 110 1.23 -9.19 -9.53
C TRP A 110 1.40 -7.70 -9.69
N SER A 111 1.29 -6.96 -8.58
CA SER A 111 1.56 -5.52 -8.63
C SER A 111 3.06 -5.28 -8.81
N PRO A 112 3.48 -4.40 -9.74
CA PRO A 112 4.86 -3.92 -9.85
C PRO A 112 5.20 -2.87 -8.77
N SER A 113 4.35 -2.66 -7.76
CA SER A 113 4.62 -1.78 -6.62
C SER A 113 5.91 -2.18 -5.87
N VAL A 114 6.43 -1.23 -5.10
CA VAL A 114 7.70 -1.29 -4.34
C VAL A 114 7.86 -2.57 -3.49
N VAL A 115 6.75 -3.16 -3.03
CA VAL A 115 6.72 -4.54 -2.51
C VAL A 115 5.93 -5.40 -3.50
N PRO A 116 6.56 -6.40 -4.14
CA PRO A 116 5.86 -7.36 -4.99
C PRO A 116 4.82 -8.11 -4.15
N GLY A 117 3.56 -7.72 -4.30
CA GLY A 117 2.41 -8.32 -3.62
C GLY A 117 1.53 -9.03 -4.63
N CYS A 118 1.07 -10.24 -4.27
CA CYS A 118 -0.02 -10.87 -4.99
C CYS A 118 -1.33 -10.23 -4.53
N ILE A 119 -1.95 -9.46 -5.42
CA ILE A 119 -3.28 -8.90 -5.19
C ILE A 119 -4.28 -9.94 -5.68
N VAL A 120 -5.08 -10.46 -4.76
CA VAL A 120 -6.24 -11.29 -5.08
C VAL A 120 -7.39 -10.35 -5.42
N LEU A 121 -7.78 -10.33 -6.69
CA LEU A 121 -8.92 -9.58 -7.15
C LEU A 121 -10.17 -10.43 -6.99
N ASP A 122 -11.12 -9.95 -6.18
CA ASP A 122 -12.34 -10.70 -5.89
C ASP A 122 -13.16 -10.99 -7.16
N PRO A 123 -13.85 -12.13 -7.21
CA PRO A 123 -14.84 -12.44 -8.24
C PRO A 123 -16.01 -11.43 -8.23
N GLY A 124 -16.53 -11.14 -9.41
CA GLY A 124 -17.66 -10.22 -9.60
C GLY A 124 -17.42 -9.18 -10.69
N PRO A 125 -18.31 -8.18 -10.78
CA PRO A 125 -18.19 -7.07 -11.73
C PRO A 125 -16.97 -6.21 -11.40
N TYR A 126 -16.29 -5.76 -12.45
CA TYR A 126 -15.19 -4.82 -12.35
C TYR A 126 -15.22 -3.83 -13.52
N TYR A 127 -14.50 -2.73 -13.36
CA TYR A 127 -14.26 -1.76 -14.42
C TYR A 127 -12.76 -1.65 -14.68
N GLU A 128 -12.39 -1.55 -15.94
CA GLU A 128 -11.03 -1.26 -16.39
C GLU A 128 -11.00 0.06 -17.16
N LEU A 129 -9.87 0.77 -17.07
CA LEU A 129 -9.65 2.00 -17.79
C LEU A 129 -9.36 1.69 -19.26
N ALA A 130 -10.26 2.06 -20.18
CA ALA A 130 -10.14 1.77 -21.60
C ALA A 130 -9.39 2.85 -22.40
N ASN A 131 -9.32 4.08 -21.88
CA ASN A 131 -8.71 5.24 -22.54
C ASN A 131 -7.51 5.81 -21.77
N GLU A 132 -6.58 4.96 -21.33
CA GLU A 132 -5.47 5.34 -20.43
C GLU A 132 -4.70 6.59 -20.88
N ASP A 133 -4.39 6.72 -22.17
CA ASP A 133 -3.66 7.87 -22.72
C ASP A 133 -4.45 9.18 -22.70
N GLU A 134 -5.76 9.12 -22.94
CA GLU A 134 -6.64 10.30 -22.88
C GLU A 134 -6.89 10.69 -21.43
N TRP A 135 -7.20 9.72 -20.57
CA TRP A 135 -7.34 9.93 -19.14
C TRP A 135 -6.08 10.53 -18.55
N ARG A 136 -4.90 9.95 -18.80
CA ARG A 136 -3.62 10.44 -18.27
C ARG A 136 -3.35 11.87 -18.73
N ARG A 137 -3.58 12.21 -20.00
CA ARG A 137 -3.41 13.59 -20.49
C ARG A 137 -4.36 14.57 -19.82
N SER A 138 -5.64 14.23 -19.72
CA SER A 138 -6.65 15.09 -19.09
C SER A 138 -6.40 15.26 -17.59
N TYR A 139 -5.96 14.20 -16.90
CA TYR A 139 -5.57 14.24 -15.49
C TYR A 139 -4.32 15.10 -15.28
N ILE A 140 -3.27 14.93 -16.09
CA ILE A 140 -2.05 15.76 -16.01
C ILE A 140 -2.39 17.23 -16.25
N GLU A 141 -3.25 17.53 -17.23
CA GLU A 141 -3.70 18.90 -17.49
C GLU A 141 -4.50 19.45 -16.32
N TRP A 142 -5.40 18.66 -15.75
CA TRP A 142 -6.18 19.03 -14.59
C TRP A 142 -5.30 19.31 -13.37
N ASP A 143 -4.41 18.39 -13.01
CA ASP A 143 -3.47 18.52 -11.90
C ASP A 143 -2.54 19.73 -12.12
N SER A 144 -2.02 19.89 -13.34
CA SER A 144 -1.21 21.06 -13.72
C SER A 144 -1.96 22.38 -13.54
N GLU A 145 -3.25 22.44 -13.89
CA GLU A 145 -4.07 23.65 -13.70
C GLU A 145 -4.47 23.85 -12.24
N GLN A 146 -4.74 22.80 -11.46
CA GLN A 146 -4.94 22.92 -10.01
C GLN A 146 -3.68 23.47 -9.34
N ARG A 147 -2.52 22.90 -9.67
CA ARG A 147 -1.21 23.41 -9.22
C ARG A 147 -0.93 24.82 -9.72
N ARG A 148 -1.34 25.18 -10.94
CA ARG A 148 -1.20 26.55 -11.47
C ARG A 148 -2.14 27.53 -10.77
N ARG A 149 -3.33 27.14 -10.36
CA ARG A 149 -4.26 27.98 -9.58
C ARG A 149 -3.72 28.21 -8.18
N GLN A 150 -3.36 27.13 -7.48
CA GLN A 150 -2.73 27.18 -6.16
C GLN A 150 -1.38 27.92 -6.19
N GLY A 151 -0.59 27.69 -7.24
CA GLY A 151 0.69 28.31 -7.51
C GLY A 151 0.58 29.75 -8.00
N ARG A 152 -0.48 30.17 -8.70
CA ARG A 152 -0.73 31.60 -9.01
C ARG A 152 -1.14 32.36 -7.77
N ASP A 153 -1.94 31.75 -6.89
CA ASP A 153 -2.22 32.30 -5.56
C ASP A 153 -0.92 32.47 -4.74
N TRP A 154 0.05 31.58 -4.90
CA TRP A 154 1.31 31.63 -4.16
C TRP A 154 2.43 32.48 -4.83
N LEU A 155 2.58 32.43 -6.16
CA LEU A 155 3.56 33.19 -6.96
C LEU A 155 3.13 34.64 -7.20
N SER A 156 1.83 34.94 -7.15
CA SER A 156 1.35 36.34 -7.10
C SER A 156 1.84 37.05 -5.84
N LEU A 157 2.09 36.29 -4.76
CA LEU A 157 2.72 36.77 -3.54
C LEU A 157 4.26 36.79 -3.64
N HIS A 158 4.88 35.93 -4.47
CA HIS A 158 6.35 35.77 -4.53
C HIS A 158 6.91 35.45 -5.95
N PRO A 159 7.10 36.47 -6.82
CA PRO A 159 7.42 36.29 -8.25
C PRO A 159 8.84 35.76 -8.57
N GLN A 160 9.75 35.67 -7.60
CA GLN A 160 11.14 35.25 -7.83
C GLN A 160 11.33 33.72 -7.92
N LYS A 161 10.44 32.91 -7.33
CA LYS A 161 10.62 31.45 -7.22
C LYS A 161 10.17 30.64 -8.45
N ARG A 162 9.62 31.29 -9.48
CA ARG A 162 9.10 30.63 -10.69
C ARG A 162 10.16 29.85 -11.48
N ARG A 163 11.41 30.34 -11.50
CA ARG A 163 12.52 29.75 -12.26
C ARG A 163 13.12 28.50 -11.61
N GLU A 164 12.94 28.32 -10.30
CA GLU A 164 13.53 27.22 -9.54
C GLU A 164 12.65 25.96 -9.59
N THR A 165 11.36 26.11 -9.86
CA THR A 165 10.39 25.00 -9.88
C THR A 165 10.45 24.23 -11.20
N GLU A 166 10.65 24.93 -12.32
CA GLU A 166 10.78 24.37 -13.67
C GLU A 166 12.04 23.47 -13.84
N ALA A 167 13.01 23.56 -12.94
CA ALA A 167 14.24 22.75 -12.97
C ALA A 167 14.08 21.39 -12.27
N ALA A 168 13.20 21.26 -11.26
CA ALA A 168 13.08 20.06 -10.44
C ALA A 168 12.23 18.95 -11.07
N GLU A 169 11.26 19.30 -11.92
CA GLU A 169 10.43 18.32 -12.66
C GLU A 169 11.22 17.57 -13.74
N ALA A 170 12.40 18.08 -14.13
CA ALA A 170 13.28 17.43 -15.10
C ALA A 170 14.12 16.27 -14.51
N GLU A 171 14.13 16.06 -13.19
CA GLU A 171 15.06 15.14 -12.50
C GLU A 171 14.45 13.81 -11.99
N GLY A 172 13.18 13.50 -12.29
CA GLY A 172 12.65 12.12 -12.13
C GLY A 172 12.32 11.66 -10.70
N ALA A 173 11.85 12.56 -9.83
CA ALA A 173 11.38 12.21 -8.47
C ALA A 173 10.13 11.32 -8.48
N SER A 174 9.95 10.48 -7.45
CA SER A 174 8.73 9.67 -7.31
C SER A 174 7.49 10.55 -7.04
N VAL A 175 6.29 10.05 -7.38
CA VAL A 175 5.03 10.80 -7.31
C VAL A 175 4.76 11.36 -5.90
N GLU A 176 5.18 10.68 -4.84
CA GLU A 176 4.93 11.08 -3.45
C GLU A 176 6.03 11.98 -2.85
N GLU A 177 7.25 11.95 -3.41
CA GLU A 177 8.33 12.83 -2.98
C GLU A 177 8.08 14.29 -3.30
N VAL A 178 7.47 14.57 -4.46
CA VAL A 178 7.14 15.93 -4.88
C VAL A 178 6.22 16.61 -3.85
N PRO A 179 5.08 16.02 -3.45
CA PRO A 179 4.25 16.52 -2.35
C PRO A 179 5.00 16.69 -1.01
N ALA A 180 5.91 15.78 -0.66
CA ALA A 180 6.68 15.87 0.58
C ALA A 180 7.60 17.10 0.57
N ARG A 181 8.31 17.34 -0.53
CA ARG A 181 9.18 18.52 -0.73
C ARG A 181 8.38 19.81 -0.73
N GLU A 182 7.28 19.86 -1.47
CA GLU A 182 6.41 21.04 -1.49
C GLU A 182 5.85 21.36 -0.11
N THR A 183 5.42 20.34 0.64
CA THR A 183 4.91 20.52 2.00
C THR A 183 5.99 21.09 2.92
N ALA A 184 7.22 20.60 2.84
CA ALA A 184 8.35 21.16 3.58
C ALA A 184 8.59 22.64 3.26
N ARG A 185 8.59 23.02 1.98
CA ARG A 185 8.72 24.42 1.54
C ARG A 185 7.58 25.29 2.08
N ARG A 186 6.33 24.81 2.00
CA ARG A 186 5.16 25.51 2.54
C ARG A 186 5.27 25.71 4.05
N VAL A 187 5.71 24.70 4.80
CA VAL A 187 5.91 24.79 6.25
C VAL A 187 6.99 25.81 6.59
N ALA A 188 8.09 25.83 5.82
CA ALA A 188 9.16 26.80 5.99
C ALA A 188 8.66 28.25 5.79
N ASP A 189 8.01 28.51 4.67
CA ASP A 189 7.56 29.87 4.31
C ASP A 189 6.38 30.34 5.17
N LYS A 190 5.49 29.44 5.61
CA LYS A 190 4.29 29.80 6.39
C LYS A 190 4.54 29.86 7.89
N TYR A 191 5.29 28.92 8.44
CA TYR A 191 5.44 28.75 9.89
C TYR A 191 6.85 29.09 10.35
N ALA A 192 7.89 28.50 9.76
CA ALA A 192 9.26 28.75 10.20
C ALA A 192 9.69 30.22 10.03
N ALA A 193 9.27 30.86 8.93
CA ALA A 193 9.44 32.29 8.69
C ALA A 193 8.83 33.20 9.77
N ARG A 194 7.79 32.71 10.47
CA ARG A 194 7.13 33.42 11.58
C ARG A 194 7.72 33.08 12.94
N GLY A 195 8.82 32.32 12.96
CA GLY A 195 9.56 31.96 14.16
C GLY A 195 9.08 30.69 14.85
N TYR A 196 8.18 29.91 14.24
CA TYR A 196 7.77 28.61 14.78
C TYR A 196 8.87 27.58 14.56
N ASP A 197 9.02 26.71 15.55
CA ASP A 197 9.88 25.54 15.47
C ASP A 197 9.18 24.41 14.72
N VAL A 198 9.95 23.63 13.95
CA VAL A 198 9.44 22.61 13.04
C VAL A 198 9.93 21.23 13.48
N TYR A 199 9.01 20.29 13.52
CA TYR A 199 9.23 18.89 13.83
C TYR A 199 8.67 18.06 12.68
N VAL A 200 9.45 17.09 12.20
CA VAL A 200 9.07 16.25 11.06
C VAL A 200 8.98 14.81 11.53
N THR A 201 7.90 14.13 11.15
CA THR A 201 7.67 12.73 11.52
C THR A 201 6.91 11.96 10.45
N GLY A 202 6.96 10.64 10.55
CA GLY A 202 6.23 9.71 9.70
C GLY A 202 6.49 8.26 10.10
N HIS A 203 5.59 7.37 9.67
CA HIS A 203 5.69 5.93 9.86
C HIS A 203 5.76 5.22 8.50
N SER A 204 6.48 4.10 8.41
CA SER A 204 6.61 3.31 7.18
C SER A 204 7.08 4.16 5.99
N LEU A 205 6.33 4.20 4.90
CA LEU A 205 6.55 5.10 3.75
C LEU A 205 6.60 6.58 4.15
N GLY A 206 5.75 6.99 5.10
CA GLY A 206 5.80 8.33 5.67
C GLY A 206 7.13 8.63 6.37
N GLY A 207 7.82 7.64 6.92
CA GLY A 207 9.16 7.80 7.50
C GLY A 207 10.24 8.04 6.44
N TYR A 208 10.10 7.44 5.26
CA TYR A 208 10.91 7.76 4.10
C TYR A 208 10.65 9.21 3.62
N LEU A 209 9.39 9.57 3.43
CA LEU A 209 8.99 10.91 2.99
C LEU A 209 9.35 12.01 4.00
N ALA A 210 9.33 11.69 5.29
CA ALA A 210 9.79 12.59 6.36
C ALA A 210 11.27 12.96 6.18
N GLN A 211 12.12 12.02 5.79
CA GLN A 211 13.54 12.28 5.50
C GLN A 211 13.70 13.19 4.27
N ILE A 212 12.96 12.91 3.18
CA ILE A 212 12.96 13.74 1.97
C ILE A 212 12.50 15.18 2.27
N GLY A 213 11.37 15.33 2.97
CA GLY A 213 10.85 16.63 3.37
C GLY A 213 11.78 17.38 4.32
N ALA A 214 12.43 16.69 5.26
CA ALA A 214 13.42 17.30 6.14
C ALA A 214 14.66 17.78 5.38
N ALA A 215 15.17 16.98 4.43
CA ALA A 215 16.29 17.37 3.58
C ALA A 215 15.95 18.63 2.76
N GLU A 216 14.75 18.69 2.19
CA GLU A 216 14.24 19.88 1.48
C GLU A 216 14.15 21.10 2.41
N PHE A 217 13.60 20.92 3.62
CA PHE A 217 13.48 22.00 4.60
C PHE A 217 14.85 22.58 5.00
N LEU A 218 15.86 21.73 5.14
CA LEU A 218 17.23 22.13 5.48
C LEU A 218 17.87 23.01 4.38
N GLY A 219 17.40 22.91 3.14
CA GLY A 219 17.81 23.79 2.04
C GLY A 219 17.21 25.21 2.11
N THR A 220 16.27 25.46 3.02
CA THR A 220 15.62 26.78 3.15
C THR A 220 16.39 27.74 4.05
N PRO A 221 16.16 29.07 3.95
CA PRO A 221 16.73 30.05 4.88
C PRO A 221 16.32 29.84 6.36
N TRP A 222 15.31 29.01 6.61
CA TRP A 222 14.73 28.75 7.92
C TRP A 222 15.19 27.43 8.53
N SER A 223 16.22 26.79 7.96
CA SER A 223 16.74 25.49 8.40
C SER A 223 17.05 25.41 9.90
N GLY A 224 17.48 26.51 10.53
CA GLY A 224 17.71 26.60 11.98
C GLY A 224 16.45 26.47 12.87
N ARG A 225 15.26 26.39 12.26
CA ARG A 225 13.99 26.11 12.93
C ARG A 225 13.61 24.63 12.95
N LEU A 226 14.30 23.79 12.17
CA LEU A 226 14.12 22.34 12.27
C LEU A 226 14.69 21.86 13.60
N ARG A 227 13.83 21.35 14.47
CA ARG A 227 14.20 20.91 15.82
C ARG A 227 14.44 19.42 15.91
N ALA A 228 13.62 18.61 15.26
CA ALA A 228 13.80 17.18 15.23
C ALA A 228 13.14 16.56 14.00
N VAL A 229 13.70 15.42 13.60
CA VAL A 229 13.17 14.53 12.58
C VAL A 229 13.13 13.15 13.19
N GLU A 230 11.94 12.68 13.54
CA GLU A 230 11.72 11.39 14.21
C GLU A 230 10.75 10.54 13.40
N TYR A 231 11.17 9.37 12.95
CA TYR A 231 10.34 8.50 12.12
C TYR A 231 10.30 7.06 12.66
N PHE A 232 9.22 6.34 12.38
CA PHE A 232 8.88 5.08 13.05
C PHE A 232 8.73 3.95 12.06
N ASN A 233 9.45 2.84 12.24
CA ASN A 233 9.46 1.70 11.33
C ASN A 233 9.60 2.11 9.83
N GLY A 234 10.23 3.24 9.58
CA GLY A 234 10.35 3.82 8.24
C GLY A 234 11.57 3.32 7.52
N MET A 235 11.50 3.23 6.19
CA MET A 235 12.64 2.90 5.34
C MET A 235 13.67 4.03 5.33
N GLY A 236 14.95 3.69 5.19
CA GLY A 236 16.00 4.65 4.88
C GLY A 236 15.94 5.14 3.43
N LEU A 237 16.78 6.12 3.10
CA LEU A 237 16.97 6.53 1.70
C LEU A 237 17.68 5.42 0.92
N ASP A 238 17.53 5.38 -0.40
CA ASP A 238 18.16 4.35 -1.26
C ASP A 238 17.79 2.90 -0.86
N TYR A 239 16.54 2.70 -0.41
CA TYR A 239 16.05 1.41 0.05
C TYR A 239 15.93 0.34 -1.04
N ALA A 240 15.89 0.74 -2.31
CA ALA A 240 15.83 -0.14 -3.47
C ALA A 240 17.05 0.03 -4.40
N PRO A 241 18.29 -0.23 -3.93
CA PRO A 241 19.48 -0.08 -4.75
C PRO A 241 19.54 -1.10 -5.90
N TRP A 242 18.68 -2.13 -5.85
CA TRP A 242 18.47 -3.14 -6.88
C TRP A 242 17.53 -2.69 -8.00
N ALA A 243 16.79 -1.60 -7.81
CA ALA A 243 16.02 -0.97 -8.86
C ALA A 243 16.94 0.04 -9.57
N ASP A 244 17.27 -0.22 -10.83
CA ASP A 244 18.12 0.60 -11.73
C ASP A 244 17.53 2.02 -12.03
N SER A 245 16.65 2.52 -11.17
CA SER A 245 15.85 3.73 -11.31
C SER A 245 15.78 4.58 -10.04
N SER A 246 16.51 4.26 -8.96
CA SER A 246 16.52 5.14 -7.77
C SER A 246 17.48 6.31 -8.00
N PRO A 247 17.04 7.57 -7.89
CA PRO A 247 17.94 8.70 -7.72
C PRO A 247 18.88 8.37 -6.55
N ALA A 248 20.17 8.60 -6.72
CA ALA A 248 21.09 8.51 -5.60
C ALA A 248 20.84 9.74 -4.73
N TYR A 249 20.22 9.57 -3.56
CA TYR A 249 19.85 10.66 -2.64
C TYR A 249 21.07 11.24 -1.88
N ALA A 250 22.21 11.37 -2.57
CA ALA A 250 23.47 11.77 -1.97
C ALA A 250 23.39 13.17 -1.35
N SER A 251 22.67 14.09 -2.00
CA SER A 251 22.52 15.47 -1.51
C SER A 251 21.67 15.53 -0.23
N GLU A 252 20.59 14.76 -0.20
CA GLU A 252 19.67 14.63 0.92
C GLU A 252 20.35 13.96 2.09
N ARG A 253 21.07 12.85 1.85
CA ARG A 253 21.88 12.18 2.88
C ARG A 253 22.94 13.10 3.46
N ALA A 254 23.61 13.91 2.64
CA ALA A 254 24.58 14.87 3.13
C ALA A 254 23.94 15.95 4.00
N ALA A 255 22.79 16.49 3.60
CA ALA A 255 22.05 17.49 4.37
C ALA A 255 21.57 16.92 5.73
N LEU A 256 20.95 15.74 5.70
CA LEU A 256 20.45 15.03 6.88
C LEU A 256 21.58 14.58 7.81
N GLY A 257 22.66 14.03 7.26
CA GLY A 257 23.85 13.66 8.02
C GLY A 257 24.46 14.86 8.74
N GLY A 258 24.62 15.98 8.05
CA GLY A 258 25.10 17.21 8.67
C GLY A 258 24.16 17.76 9.76
N PHE A 259 22.84 17.63 9.58
CA PHE A 259 21.88 17.99 10.63
C PHE A 259 21.98 17.07 11.85
N SER A 260 22.08 15.76 11.63
CA SER A 260 22.26 14.73 12.66
C SER A 260 23.53 14.99 13.48
N GLU A 261 24.67 15.21 12.83
CA GLU A 261 25.94 15.49 13.49
C GLU A 261 25.91 16.75 14.36
N ARG A 262 25.22 17.80 13.89
CA ARG A 262 25.13 19.08 14.63
C ARG A 262 24.16 19.05 15.81
N THR A 263 23.07 18.29 15.70
CA THR A 263 21.94 18.43 16.64
C THR A 263 21.65 17.16 17.44
N GLY A 264 22.05 15.99 16.94
CA GLY A 264 21.63 14.69 17.45
C GLY A 264 20.13 14.41 17.29
N ALA A 265 19.40 15.24 16.54
CA ALA A 265 17.93 15.24 16.49
C ALA A 265 17.35 14.63 15.20
N LEU A 266 18.08 13.70 14.57
CA LEU A 266 17.58 12.84 13.49
C LEU A 266 17.58 11.40 14.00
N VAL A 267 16.40 10.85 14.26
CA VAL A 267 16.24 9.53 14.90
C VAL A 267 15.21 8.68 14.17
N GLY A 268 15.63 7.51 13.71
CA GLY A 268 14.74 6.44 13.30
C GLY A 268 14.43 5.52 14.49
N HIS A 269 13.17 5.36 14.82
CA HIS A 269 12.68 4.44 15.83
C HIS A 269 12.19 3.17 15.14
N ARG A 270 12.68 2.01 15.56
CA ARG A 270 12.28 0.74 14.95
C ARG A 270 11.97 -0.33 15.98
N ILE A 271 11.04 -1.20 15.63
CA ILE A 271 10.79 -2.43 16.35
C ILE A 271 11.75 -3.50 15.84
N VAL A 272 12.38 -4.24 16.76
CA VAL A 272 13.23 -5.37 16.42
C VAL A 272 12.38 -6.41 15.69
N GLY A 273 12.82 -6.82 14.51
CA GLY A 273 12.10 -7.69 13.59
C GLY A 273 11.33 -6.97 12.49
N ASP A 274 11.09 -5.67 12.60
CA ASP A 274 10.44 -4.91 11.53
C ASP A 274 11.31 -4.94 10.26
N PRO A 275 10.83 -5.55 9.15
CA PRO A 275 11.61 -5.71 7.94
C PRO A 275 11.74 -4.41 7.14
N VAL A 276 10.82 -3.46 7.32
CA VAL A 276 10.78 -2.21 6.55
C VAL A 276 11.89 -1.27 6.98
N SER A 277 12.10 -1.10 8.28
CA SER A 277 13.21 -0.33 8.85
C SER A 277 14.60 -0.94 8.68
N LEU A 278 14.70 -2.13 8.07
CA LEU A 278 15.99 -2.70 7.68
C LEU A 278 16.43 -2.26 6.28
N LEU A 279 15.53 -1.64 5.51
CA LEU A 279 15.79 -1.25 4.14
C LEU A 279 16.40 0.16 4.09
N GLY A 280 17.39 0.32 3.21
CA GLY A 280 17.99 1.61 2.90
C GLY A 280 19.01 2.11 3.91
N ILE A 281 19.35 3.38 3.75
CA ILE A 281 20.40 4.08 4.50
C ILE A 281 19.74 5.12 5.40
N HIS A 282 19.91 4.94 6.71
CA HIS A 282 19.50 5.93 7.70
C HIS A 282 20.65 6.90 7.98
N SER A 283 20.43 8.18 7.75
CA SER A 283 21.44 9.23 8.00
C SER A 283 21.52 9.67 9.47
N GLY A 284 20.61 9.18 10.32
CA GLY A 284 20.53 9.52 11.75
C GLY A 284 20.83 8.36 12.68
N ALA A 285 20.58 8.58 13.97
CA ALA A 285 20.61 7.51 14.96
C ALA A 285 19.44 6.55 14.71
N VAL A 286 19.66 5.25 14.86
CA VAL A 286 18.58 4.25 14.85
C VAL A 286 18.42 3.70 16.26
N ARG A 287 17.22 3.83 16.82
CA ARG A 287 16.84 3.29 18.13
C ARG A 287 15.95 2.08 17.93
N SER A 288 16.39 0.94 18.45
CA SER A 288 15.66 -0.31 18.34
C SER A 288 14.96 -0.66 19.65
N TYR A 289 13.72 -1.11 19.54
CA TYR A 289 12.86 -1.48 20.67
C TYR A 289 12.30 -2.88 20.45
N TRP A 290 12.21 -3.68 21.51
CA TRP A 290 11.47 -4.92 21.43
C TRP A 290 9.97 -4.64 21.46
N ALA A 291 9.20 -5.39 20.67
CA ALA A 291 7.75 -5.29 20.69
C ALA A 291 7.20 -5.72 22.06
N ALA A 292 6.23 -4.98 22.58
CA ALA A 292 5.53 -5.38 23.80
C ALA A 292 4.64 -6.60 23.49
N ALA A 293 4.69 -7.63 24.34
CA ALA A 293 3.97 -8.88 24.09
C ALA A 293 2.46 -8.68 23.90
N GLU A 294 1.86 -7.73 24.64
CA GLU A 294 0.45 -7.39 24.49
C GLU A 294 0.15 -6.72 23.15
N CYS A 295 1.05 -5.88 22.64
CA CYS A 295 0.90 -5.24 21.35
C CYS A 295 1.00 -6.26 20.22
N VAL A 296 1.95 -7.19 20.31
CA VAL A 296 2.03 -8.33 19.39
C VAL A 296 0.75 -9.16 19.42
N GLY A 297 0.26 -9.53 20.61
CA GLY A 297 -0.96 -10.32 20.75
C GLY A 297 -2.23 -9.63 20.23
N ASN A 298 -2.33 -8.30 20.34
CA ASN A 298 -3.45 -7.53 19.79
C ASN A 298 -3.45 -7.49 18.25
N HIS A 299 -2.27 -7.61 17.65
CA HIS A 299 -2.09 -7.61 16.19
C HIS A 299 -2.06 -9.04 15.63
N GLU A 300 -1.81 -10.03 16.48
CA GLU A 300 -1.81 -11.45 16.14
C GLU A 300 -3.24 -11.88 15.73
N GLY A 301 -3.38 -12.23 14.45
CA GLY A 301 -4.65 -12.71 13.89
C GLY A 301 -5.41 -11.67 13.07
N ILE A 302 -5.00 -10.40 13.11
CA ILE A 302 -5.43 -9.43 12.09
C ILE A 302 -4.91 -9.93 10.74
N ASP A 303 -5.80 -9.99 9.75
CA ASP A 303 -5.50 -10.49 8.41
C ASP A 303 -4.88 -11.91 8.39
N ALA A 304 -5.30 -12.78 9.31
CA ALA A 304 -4.85 -14.19 9.35
C ALA A 304 -5.14 -14.97 8.05
N SER A 305 -6.11 -14.52 7.27
CA SER A 305 -6.48 -15.07 5.95
C SER A 305 -5.77 -14.39 4.77
N HIS A 306 -4.83 -13.47 5.01
CA HIS A 306 -4.14 -12.77 3.94
C HIS A 306 -3.36 -13.74 3.05
N PRO A 307 -3.43 -13.64 1.71
CA PRO A 307 -2.78 -14.57 0.79
C PRO A 307 -1.26 -14.70 0.98
N LEU A 308 -0.59 -13.60 1.35
CA LEU A 308 0.84 -13.61 1.64
C LEU A 308 1.20 -14.43 2.90
N ASN A 309 0.24 -14.87 3.72
CA ASN A 309 0.53 -15.78 4.83
C ASN A 309 0.97 -17.18 4.38
N GLU A 310 0.77 -17.54 3.11
CA GLU A 310 1.34 -18.76 2.52
C GLU A 310 2.87 -18.65 2.35
N ALA A 311 3.42 -17.44 2.32
CA ALA A 311 4.86 -17.24 2.30
C ALA A 311 5.45 -17.31 3.72
N PRO A 312 6.65 -17.91 3.89
CA PRO A 312 7.33 -17.94 5.16
C PRO A 312 8.03 -16.60 5.46
N VAL A 313 8.22 -16.31 6.75
CA VAL A 313 8.95 -15.11 7.20
C VAL A 313 10.39 -15.07 6.67
N SER A 314 10.98 -16.21 6.29
CA SER A 314 12.31 -16.27 5.68
C SER A 314 12.40 -15.52 4.35
N ALA A 315 11.28 -15.27 3.65
CA ALA A 315 11.29 -14.43 2.46
C ALA A 315 11.58 -12.96 2.80
N LEU A 316 11.11 -12.45 3.95
CA LEU A 316 11.47 -11.12 4.44
C LEU A 316 12.95 -11.04 4.83
N ALA A 317 13.48 -12.10 5.43
CA ALA A 317 14.90 -12.19 5.76
C ALA A 317 15.80 -12.09 4.51
N LEU A 318 15.35 -12.66 3.38
CA LEU A 318 16.04 -12.53 2.11
C LEU A 318 15.96 -11.10 1.56
N LEU A 319 14.77 -10.50 1.57
CA LEU A 319 14.56 -9.13 1.08
C LEU A 319 15.36 -8.10 1.88
N ALA A 320 15.33 -8.19 3.21
CA ALA A 320 16.07 -7.32 4.11
C ALA A 320 17.56 -7.70 4.24
N SER A 321 17.99 -8.79 3.60
CA SER A 321 19.35 -9.36 3.75
C SER A 321 19.77 -9.51 5.22
N SER A 322 18.85 -9.94 6.09
CA SER A 322 19.02 -10.01 7.55
C SER A 322 18.26 -11.18 8.14
N THR A 323 18.83 -11.86 9.15
CA THR A 323 18.12 -12.93 9.89
C THR A 323 17.16 -12.39 10.94
N GLU A 324 17.20 -11.08 11.21
CA GLU A 324 16.44 -10.45 12.29
C GLU A 324 14.92 -10.75 12.25
N PRO A 325 14.25 -10.76 11.08
CA PRO A 325 12.83 -11.14 11.05
C PRO A 325 12.56 -12.55 11.58
N MET A 326 13.44 -13.51 11.27
CA MET A 326 13.31 -14.89 11.73
C MET A 326 13.60 -15.04 13.22
N ASP A 327 14.59 -14.32 13.72
CA ASP A 327 14.97 -14.34 15.14
C ASP A 327 13.89 -13.68 16.00
N ALA A 328 13.35 -12.53 15.55
CA ALA A 328 12.26 -11.83 16.19
C ALA A 328 10.95 -12.64 16.14
N MET A 329 10.62 -13.30 15.03
CA MET A 329 9.46 -14.21 14.93
C MET A 329 9.50 -15.28 16.03
N ARG A 330 10.67 -15.91 16.23
CA ARG A 330 10.86 -16.92 17.28
C ARG A 330 10.77 -16.32 18.68
N ALA A 331 11.35 -15.14 18.89
CA ALA A 331 11.34 -14.45 20.17
C ALA A 331 9.93 -14.00 20.59
N TYR A 332 9.13 -13.53 19.64
CA TYR A 332 7.74 -13.09 19.86
C TYR A 332 6.73 -14.24 19.87
N GLY A 333 7.14 -15.46 19.49
CA GLY A 333 6.24 -16.61 19.44
C GLY A 333 5.24 -16.58 18.29
N LEU A 334 5.52 -15.80 17.24
CA LEU A 334 4.64 -15.67 16.08
C LEU A 334 4.77 -16.87 15.12
N PRO A 335 3.68 -17.29 14.45
CA PRO A 335 3.75 -18.30 13.40
C PRO A 335 4.51 -17.76 12.17
N SER A 336 5.12 -18.68 11.42
CA SER A 336 5.82 -18.34 10.16
C SER A 336 4.84 -18.08 9.01
N LYS A 337 4.09 -16.99 9.13
CA LYS A 337 3.15 -16.45 8.14
C LYS A 337 3.54 -15.02 7.83
N LEU A 338 3.99 -14.74 6.62
CA LEU A 338 4.68 -13.50 6.28
C LEU A 338 3.88 -12.24 6.61
N TRP A 339 2.62 -12.15 6.17
CA TRP A 339 1.82 -10.93 6.37
C TRP A 339 1.45 -10.72 7.83
N MET A 340 0.99 -11.78 8.49
CA MET A 340 0.63 -11.74 9.90
C MET A 340 1.82 -11.33 10.77
N TYR A 341 3.01 -11.88 10.46
CA TYR A 341 4.26 -11.48 11.10
C TYR A 341 4.53 -9.99 10.86
N MET A 342 4.55 -9.57 9.60
CA MET A 342 4.87 -8.20 9.22
C MET A 342 3.93 -7.20 9.88
N TRP A 343 2.61 -7.44 9.84
CA TRP A 343 1.61 -6.62 10.51
C TRP A 343 1.89 -6.51 12.02
N SER A 344 2.18 -7.64 12.66
CA SER A 344 2.40 -7.71 14.12
C SER A 344 3.64 -6.94 14.60
N VAL A 345 4.61 -6.68 13.74
CA VAL A 345 5.86 -5.96 14.10
C VAL A 345 5.98 -4.58 13.46
N HIS A 346 5.35 -4.36 12.30
CA HIS A 346 5.42 -3.12 11.54
C HIS A 346 4.37 -2.09 11.98
N GLU A 347 3.13 -2.56 12.18
CA GLU A 347 1.97 -1.73 12.56
C GLU A 347 1.74 -1.70 14.08
N THR A 348 2.67 -2.26 14.86
CA THR A 348 2.50 -2.42 16.29
C THR A 348 2.49 -1.10 17.06
N ASP A 349 1.61 -1.01 18.04
CA ASP A 349 1.51 0.10 19.00
C ASP A 349 2.65 0.12 20.05
N SER A 350 3.65 -0.76 19.92
CA SER A 350 4.71 -0.98 20.92
C SER A 350 5.53 0.29 21.27
N PHE A 351 5.56 1.28 20.39
CA PHE A 351 6.27 2.53 20.64
C PHE A 351 5.68 3.32 21.83
N PHE A 352 4.37 3.22 22.10
CA PHE A 352 3.75 3.88 23.26
C PHE A 352 4.28 3.40 24.61
N TYR A 353 4.75 2.14 24.66
CA TYR A 353 5.32 1.54 25.87
C TYR A 353 6.82 1.78 26.00
N SER A 354 7.48 2.08 24.88
CA SER A 354 8.94 2.05 24.77
C SER A 354 9.56 3.44 24.74
N ILE A 355 8.78 4.46 24.38
CA ILE A 355 9.22 5.85 24.30
C ILE A 355 8.58 6.59 25.47
N GLY A 356 9.30 6.63 26.58
CA GLY A 356 8.96 7.31 27.82
C GLY A 356 10.10 8.15 28.34
#